data_AF-A0AA43M5Q0-F1
#
_entry.id   AF-A0AA43M5Q0-F1
#
_cell.length_a   1.000
_cell.length_b   1.000
_cell.length_c   1.000
_cell.angle_alpha   90.00
_cell.angle_beta   90.00
_cell.angle_gamma   90.00
#
_symmetry.space_group_name_H-M   'P 1'
#
loop_
_entity.id
_entity.type
_entity.pdbx_description
1 polymer ?
#
loop_
_entity_poly.entity_id
_entity_poly.type
_entity_poly.pdbx_seq_one_letter_code
_entity_poly.pdbx_strand_id
1 'polypeptide(L)' 'MLSSVKAAQHPILDISYNAFPEVPKMITVRPYTCTLDNELNLLKDVNGERVKTYYKELETTIVIP' A
#
# COMPACT_ATOMS: atom_id res chain seq x y z
N MET A 1 -7.00 -13.76 22.97
CA MET A 1 -7.28 -14.27 21.61
C MET A 1 -7.24 -13.09 20.67
N LEU A 2 -6.27 -13.04 19.74
CA LEU A 2 -6.22 -12.02 18.69
C LEU A 2 -7.25 -12.40 17.63
N SER A 3 -8.30 -11.60 17.48
CA SER A 3 -9.26 -11.74 16.39
C SER A 3 -8.51 -11.53 15.07
N SER A 4 -8.55 -12.53 14.19
CA SER A 4 -8.10 -12.39 12.81
C SER A 4 -9.00 -11.33 12.16
N VAL A 5 -8.52 -10.10 12.04
CA VAL A 5 -9.19 -9.06 11.24
C VAL A 5 -9.13 -9.54 9.80
N LYS A 6 -10.25 -10.09 9.31
CA LYS A 6 -10.38 -10.49 7.92
C LYS A 6 -10.19 -9.22 7.09
N ALA A 7 -9.14 -9.18 6.28
CA ALA A 7 -8.93 -8.08 5.35
C ALA A 7 -10.20 -7.92 4.50
N ALA A 8 -10.70 -6.69 4.39
CA ALA A 8 -11.85 -6.40 3.54
C ALA A 8 -11.48 -6.78 2.10
N GLN A 9 -12.17 -7.77 1.54
CA GLN A 9 -12.05 -8.13 0.14
C GLN A 9 -12.92 -7.17 -0.66
N HIS A 10 -12.29 -6.22 -1.34
CA HIS A 10 -12.94 -5.38 -2.33
C HIS A 10 -12.77 -6.03 -3.70
N PRO A 11 -13.84 -6.26 -4.48
CA PRO A 11 -13.70 -6.76 -5.83
C PRO A 11 -12.91 -5.75 -6.65
N ILE A 12 -11.94 -6.23 -7.43
CA ILE A 12 -11.25 -5.39 -8.39
C ILE A 12 -12.20 -5.18 -9.56
N LEU A 13 -12.72 -3.96 -9.70
CA LEU A 13 -13.62 -3.58 -10.79
C LEU A 13 -12.79 -3.04 -11.97
N ASP A 14 -13.17 -3.36 -13.21
CA ASP A 14 -12.47 -2.89 -14.42
C ASP A 14 -12.35 -1.36 -14.50
N ILE A 15 -13.34 -0.63 -13.97
CA ILE A 15 -13.31 0.84 -13.87
C ILE A 15 -12.09 1.37 -13.08
N SER A 16 -11.52 0.55 -12.19
CA SER A 16 -10.32 0.86 -11.42
C SER A 16 -9.08 1.01 -12.32
N TYR A 17 -9.16 0.53 -13.56
CA TYR A 17 -8.07 0.60 -14.53
C TYR A 17 -8.22 1.71 -15.58
N ASN A 18 -9.31 2.49 -15.57
CA ASN A 18 -9.53 3.56 -16.55
C ASN A 18 -8.46 4.67 -16.53
N ALA A 19 -7.71 4.78 -15.44
CA ALA A 19 -6.59 5.70 -15.32
C ALA A 19 -5.35 5.25 -16.13
N PHE A 20 -5.32 3.99 -16.56
CA PHE A 20 -4.21 3.42 -17.33
C PHE A 20 -4.58 3.36 -18.82
N PRO A 21 -3.62 3.61 -19.72
CA PRO A 21 -3.86 3.53 -21.16
C PRO A 21 -4.16 2.09 -21.63
N GLU A 22 -3.73 1.10 -20.85
CA GLU A 22 -3.97 -0.32 -21.08
C GLU A 22 -4.31 -1.00 -19.75
N VAL A 23 -5.10 -2.08 -19.82
CA VAL A 23 -5.40 -2.88 -18.62
C VAL A 23 -4.09 -3.52 -18.14
N PRO A 24 -3.64 -3.22 -16.91
CA PRO A 24 -2.41 -3.80 -16.40
C PRO A 24 -2.57 -5.32 -16.28
N LYS A 25 -1.50 -6.07 -16.55
CA LYS A 25 -1.47 -7.54 -16.40
C LYS A 25 -1.03 -7.98 -15.00
N MET A 26 -0.46 -7.05 -14.24
CA MET A 26 0.17 -7.33 -12.95
C MET A 26 0.16 -6.08 -12.07
N ILE A 27 -0.12 -6.25 -10.78
CA ILE A 27 0.01 -5.23 -9.75
C ILE A 27 1.00 -5.72 -8.70
N THR A 28 2.04 -4.94 -8.43
CA THR A 28 2.93 -5.17 -7.28
C THR A 28 2.52 -4.25 -6.14
N VAL A 29 2.12 -4.82 -5.01
CA VAL A 29 1.76 -4.09 -3.79
C VAL A 29 2.95 -4.09 -2.85
N ARG A 30 3.43 -2.90 -2.46
CA ARG A 30 4.58 -2.70 -1.56
C ARG A 30 4.15 -1.98 -0.29
N PRO A 31 3.77 -2.71 0.77
CA PRO A 31 3.28 -2.10 2.00
C PRO A 31 4.38 -1.33 2.73
N TYR A 32 4.04 -0.14 3.20
CA TYR A 32 4.91 0.63 4.08
C TYR A 32 4.08 1.33 5.15
N THR A 33 4.70 1.63 6.28
CA THR A 33 4.17 2.52 7.31
C THR A 33 4.95 3.82 7.32
N CYS A 34 4.33 4.87 7.82
CA CYS A 34 4.99 6.12 8.14
C CYS A 34 4.64 6.50 9.59
N THR A 35 5.52 7.27 10.21
CA THR A 35 5.31 7.77 11.58
C THR A 35 4.79 9.20 11.51
N LEU A 36 3.80 9.48 12.35
CA LEU A 36 3.33 10.84 12.59
C LEU A 36 3.90 11.35 13.92
N ASP A 37 4.17 12.64 14.00
CA ASP A 37 4.47 13.30 15.27
C ASP A 37 3.19 13.58 16.07
N ASN A 38 3.35 14.23 17.23
CA ASN A 38 2.24 14.55 18.13
C ASN A 38 1.23 15.54 17.54
N GLU A 39 1.59 16.25 16.48
CA GLU A 39 0.73 17.19 15.75
C GLU A 39 0.10 16.56 14.50
N LEU A 40 0.27 15.24 14.33
CA LEU A 40 -0.17 14.47 13.17
C LEU A 40 0.53 14.84 11.86
N ASN A 41 1.69 15.49 11.93
CA ASN A 41 2.53 15.74 10.77
C ASN A 41 3.41 14.53 10.48
N LEU A 42 3.74 14.31 9.20
CA LEU A 42 4.65 13.24 8.79
C LEU A 42 6.05 13.50 9.35
N LEU A 43 6.57 12.53 10.11
CA LEU A 43 7.94 12.58 10.60
C LEU A 43 8.93 12.50 9.43
N LYS A 44 9.93 13.39 9.47
CA LYS A 44 10.99 13.49 8.46
C LYS A 44 12.36 13.19 9.07
N ASP A 45 13.26 12.67 8.26
CA ASP A 45 14.65 12.45 8.63
C ASP A 45 15.48 13.75 8.54
N VAL A 46 16.79 13.64 8.77
CA VAL A 46 17.74 14.76 8.72
C VAL A 46 17.86 15.40 7.32
N ASN A 47 17.45 14.70 6.27
CA ASN A 47 17.44 15.18 4.89
C ASN A 47 16.08 15.77 4.48
N GLY A 48 15.08 15.74 5.39
CA GLY A 48 13.72 16.18 5.11
C GLY A 48 12.85 15.12 4.42
N GLU A 49 13.34 13.89 4.28
CA GLU A 49 12.62 12.79 3.67
C GLU A 49 11.70 12.10 4.67
N ARG A 50 10.55 11.59 4.20
CA ARG A 50 9.58 10.91 5.07
C ARG A 50 10.18 9.64 5.66
N VAL A 51 10.12 9.49 6.98
CA VAL A 51 10.51 8.24 7.64
C VAL A 51 9.47 7.17 7.30
N LYS A 52 9.90 6.15 6.55
CA LYS A 52 9.06 5.02 6.12
C LYS A 52 9.69 3.70 6.53
N THR A 53 8.86 2.78 7.01
CA THR A 53 9.24 1.38 7.20
C THR A 53 8.56 0.57 6.13
N TYR A 54 9.34 -0.04 5.25
CA TYR A 54 8.85 -0.92 4.19
C TYR A 54 8.93 -2.38 4.64
N TYR A 55 7.86 -3.13 4.37
CA TYR A 55 7.69 -4.53 4.80
C TYR A 55 7.79 -5.44 3.59
N LYS A 56 9.01 -5.88 3.28
CA LYS A 56 9.29 -6.71 2.10
C LYS A 56 8.60 -8.07 2.16
N GLU A 57 8.48 -8.64 3.35
CA GLU A 57 7.79 -9.90 3.62
C GLU A 57 6.28 -9.83 3.34
N LEU A 58 5.71 -8.62 3.25
CA LEU A 58 4.31 -8.37 2.91
C LEU A 58 4.13 -7.93 1.45
N GLU A 59 5.22 -7.81 0.68
CA GLU A 59 5.11 -7.54 -0.76
C GLU A 59 4.35 -8.68 -1.44
N THR A 60 3.33 -8.32 -2.21
CA THR A 60 2.54 -9.28 -2.97
C THR A 60 2.39 -8.83 -4.40
N THR A 61 2.26 -9.80 -5.29
CA THR A 61 2.01 -9.57 -6.71
C THR A 61 0.67 -10.19 -7.07
N ILE A 62 -0.22 -9.37 -7.62
CA ILE A 62 -1.54 -9.77 -8.10
C ILE A 62 -1.43 -9.86 -9.62
N VAL A 63 -1.68 -11.04 -10.17
CA VAL A 63 -1.82 -11.24 -11.62
C VAL A 63 -3.26 -10.94 -11.99
N ILE A 64 -3.45 -10.08 -13.00
CA ILE A 64 -4.77 -9.75 -13.51
C ILE A 64 -5.07 -10.72 -14.66
N PRO A 65 -6.15 -11.52 -14.59
CA PRO A 65 -6.48 -12.54 -15.57
C PRO A 65 -6.87 -11.98 -16.94
#